data_AF-A0A952BKF0-F1
#
_entry.id   AF-A0A952BKF0-F1
#
_cell.length_a   1.000
_cell.length_b   1.000
_cell.length_c   1.000
_cell.angle_alpha   90.00
_cell.angle_beta   90.00
_cell.angle_gamma   90.00
#
_symmetry.space_group_name_H-M   'P 1'
#
loop_
_entity.id
_entity.type
_entity.pdbx_description
1 polymer ?
#
loop_
_entity_poly.entity_id
_entity_poly.type
_entity_poly.pdbx_seq_one_letter_code
_entity_poly.pdbx_strand_id
1 'polypeptide(L)'
;MTSHFSRPALICNTQSGGHDEAVREQIEMLCRDHGTPLVATFALPEGDIPDATQLKLQRIDLLLVWTGDGTINAAATQAAGWDGAILVLPGGTLNLLSKALHGDRSAPEILTDALQGKMRRSAIPTIRSDTGTAFITVVAGPATRWAEVRETMRQDGIIEASRAAPEALDEMMNAPGVRVGADGKTYPAVILTPTPTGIRADGILTEGTGDVLRHGLAWLGGDFRDGPSEPIATGVTLALESDETICLEFDGELGEMASPARFSIGTSAVDFVATA
;
A
#
# COMPACT_ATOMS: atom_id res chain seq x y z
N MET A 1 14.08 0.46 -26.62
CA MET A 1 15.15 1.23 -25.94
C MET A 1 14.69 1.42 -24.52
N THR A 2 15.28 0.69 -23.56
CA THR A 2 15.04 0.92 -22.13
C THR A 2 15.51 2.34 -21.81
N SER A 3 14.62 3.23 -21.41
CA SER A 3 15.05 4.58 -21.00
C SER A 3 15.92 4.42 -19.76
N HIS A 4 17.18 4.84 -19.85
CA HIS A 4 18.02 4.95 -18.67
C HIS A 4 17.60 6.21 -17.92
N PHE A 5 17.22 6.05 -16.66
CA PHE A 5 17.00 7.19 -15.77
C PHE A 5 18.34 7.89 -15.54
N SER A 6 18.33 9.22 -15.54
CA SER A 6 19.54 10.05 -15.48
C SER A 6 19.50 11.08 -14.36
N ARG A 7 18.31 11.35 -13.81
CA ARG A 7 18.06 12.41 -12.84
C ARG A 7 17.15 11.88 -11.73
N PRO A 8 17.63 10.92 -10.92
CA PRO A 8 16.86 10.38 -9.81
C PRO A 8 16.73 11.40 -8.67
N ALA A 9 15.60 11.38 -7.98
CA ALA A 9 15.43 12.04 -6.69
C ALA A 9 14.91 11.05 -5.65
N LEU A 10 15.17 11.30 -4.37
CA LEU A 10 14.79 10.42 -3.27
C LEU A 10 13.75 11.07 -2.37
N ILE A 11 12.68 10.34 -2.05
CA ILE A 11 11.84 10.59 -0.89
C ILE A 11 12.21 9.56 0.18
N CYS A 12 12.49 10.04 1.39
CA CYS A 12 12.69 9.19 2.56
C CYS A 12 11.98 9.76 3.78
N ASN A 13 11.63 8.91 4.73
CA ASN A 13 11.06 9.34 6.01
C ASN A 13 12.05 9.00 7.13
N THR A 14 12.64 10.04 7.74
CA THR A 14 13.67 9.93 8.79
C THR A 14 13.11 9.38 10.10
N GLN A 15 11.79 9.45 10.28
CA GLN A 15 11.08 8.98 11.46
C GLN A 15 10.37 7.64 11.24
N SER A 16 10.49 7.04 10.04
CA SER A 16 9.90 5.73 9.79
C SER A 16 10.65 4.63 10.55
N GLY A 17 9.93 3.62 11.04
CA GLY A 17 10.54 2.49 11.76
C GLY A 17 11.52 1.66 10.90
N GLY A 18 11.46 1.80 9.57
CA GLY A 18 12.39 1.18 8.62
C GLY A 18 13.55 2.08 8.17
N HIS A 19 13.69 3.29 8.74
CA HIS A 19 14.77 4.19 8.38
C HIS A 19 16.11 3.69 8.91
N ASP A 20 17.07 3.52 8.00
CA ASP A 20 18.46 3.16 8.30
C ASP A 20 19.42 4.07 7.51
N GLU A 21 20.26 4.80 8.24
CA GLU A 21 21.24 5.72 7.65
C GLU A 21 22.22 5.01 6.69
N ALA A 22 22.59 3.76 6.98
CA ALA A 22 23.45 2.97 6.10
C ALA A 22 22.76 2.65 4.77
N VAL A 23 21.45 2.37 4.78
CA VAL A 23 20.67 2.14 3.56
C VAL A 23 20.55 3.44 2.76
N ARG A 24 20.33 4.57 3.43
CA ARG A 24 20.30 5.90 2.81
C ARG A 24 21.62 6.19 2.09
N GLU A 25 22.75 6.00 2.76
CA GLU A 25 24.08 6.17 2.18
C GLU A 25 24.33 5.24 1.00
N GLN A 26 23.89 3.98 1.09
CA GLN A 26 23.99 3.01 0.00
C GLN A 26 23.18 3.43 -1.23
N ILE A 27 21.96 3.93 -1.06
CA ILE A 27 21.14 4.46 -2.17
C ILE A 27 21.88 5.59 -2.89
N GLU A 28 22.42 6.54 -2.13
CA GLU A 28 23.17 7.66 -2.71
C GLU A 28 24.43 7.20 -3.44
N MET A 29 25.19 6.28 -2.84
CA MET A 29 26.41 5.74 -3.41
C MET A 29 26.13 4.98 -4.71
N LEU A 30 25.10 4.13 -4.75
CA LEU A 30 24.69 3.41 -5.95
C LEU A 30 24.33 4.36 -7.10
N CYS A 31 23.60 5.43 -6.80
CA CYS A 31 23.28 6.47 -7.78
C CYS A 31 24.54 7.16 -8.33
N ARG A 32 25.50 7.51 -7.45
CA ARG A 32 26.78 8.10 -7.85
C ARG A 32 27.61 7.15 -8.71
N ASP A 33 27.74 5.89 -8.31
CA ASP A 33 28.58 4.89 -8.99
C ASP A 33 28.05 4.53 -10.38
N HIS A 34 26.74 4.63 -10.61
CA HIS A 34 26.12 4.46 -11.93
C HIS A 34 26.11 5.75 -12.78
N GLY A 35 26.73 6.83 -12.30
CA GLY A 35 26.84 8.10 -13.03
C GLY A 35 25.56 8.94 -13.05
N THR A 36 24.60 8.66 -12.17
CA THR A 36 23.30 9.32 -12.08
C THR A 36 23.04 9.77 -10.64
N PRO A 37 23.83 10.70 -10.08
CA PRO A 37 23.68 11.13 -8.69
C PRO A 37 22.28 11.70 -8.43
N LEU A 38 21.80 11.58 -7.18
CA LEU A 38 20.53 12.17 -6.79
C LEU A 38 20.53 13.69 -7.04
N VAL A 39 19.52 14.18 -7.74
CA VAL A 39 19.37 15.61 -8.03
C VAL A 39 18.66 16.36 -6.89
N ALA A 40 17.91 15.63 -6.05
CA ALA A 40 17.22 16.15 -4.88
C ALA A 40 16.91 15.02 -3.88
N THR A 41 16.78 15.38 -2.61
CA THR A 41 16.26 14.53 -1.53
C THR A 41 15.16 15.27 -0.78
N PHE A 42 14.01 14.63 -0.63
CA PHE A 42 12.83 15.11 0.09
C PHE A 42 12.70 14.27 1.37
N ALA A 43 13.21 14.79 2.49
CA ALA A 43 13.22 14.10 3.77
C ALA A 43 11.98 14.48 4.59
N LEU A 44 11.12 13.51 4.88
CA LEU A 44 9.91 13.67 5.71
C LEU A 44 10.25 13.44 7.19
N PRO A 45 9.52 14.09 8.13
CA PRO A 45 8.39 15.00 7.90
C PRO A 45 8.76 16.47 7.68
N GLU A 46 10.04 16.84 7.71
CA GLU A 46 10.47 18.25 7.62
C GLU A 46 10.31 18.84 6.20
N GLY A 47 10.40 18.00 5.17
CA GLY A 47 10.17 18.36 3.78
C GLY A 47 8.79 17.94 3.28
N ASP A 48 8.47 18.36 2.05
CA ASP A 48 7.22 18.04 1.38
C ASP A 48 7.43 16.95 0.31
N ILE A 49 6.37 16.17 0.08
CA ILE A 49 6.28 15.29 -1.09
C ILE A 49 6.23 16.19 -2.34
N PRO A 50 7.08 15.99 -3.36
CA PRO A 50 7.08 16.82 -4.56
C PRO A 50 5.86 16.54 -5.44
N ASP A 51 5.23 17.60 -5.94
CA ASP A 51 4.17 17.49 -6.94
C ASP A 51 4.74 17.35 -8.37
N ALA A 52 3.86 17.07 -9.34
CA ALA A 52 4.24 16.95 -10.75
C ALA A 52 4.92 18.22 -11.33
N THR A 53 4.59 19.41 -10.81
CA THR A 53 5.19 20.67 -11.27
C THR A 53 6.65 20.76 -10.84
N GLN A 54 6.92 20.46 -9.57
CA GLN A 54 8.26 20.44 -8.99
C GLN A 54 9.14 19.37 -9.65
N LEU A 55 8.60 18.16 -9.85
CA LEU A 55 9.31 17.07 -10.54
C LEU A 55 9.73 17.49 -11.95
N LYS A 56 8.84 18.13 -12.73
CA LYS A 56 9.15 18.64 -14.07
C LYS A 56 10.15 19.80 -14.05
N LEU A 57 10.00 20.75 -13.14
CA LEU A 57 10.88 21.91 -13.02
C LEU A 57 12.33 21.48 -12.75
N GLN A 58 12.51 20.50 -11.86
CA GLN A 58 13.82 19.93 -11.52
C GLN A 58 14.31 18.89 -12.54
N ARG A 59 13.50 18.60 -13.57
CA ARG A 59 13.76 17.59 -14.60
C ARG A 59 14.06 16.21 -13.99
N ILE A 60 13.33 15.84 -12.96
CA ILE A 60 13.44 14.52 -12.33
C ILE A 60 12.78 13.51 -13.29
N ASP A 61 13.47 12.41 -13.58
CA ASP A 61 12.97 11.32 -14.44
C ASP A 61 12.68 10.02 -13.66
N LEU A 62 13.20 9.90 -12.44
CA LEU A 62 12.98 8.80 -11.51
C LEU A 62 12.79 9.32 -10.09
N LEU A 63 11.70 8.92 -9.44
CA LEU A 63 11.42 9.24 -8.05
C LEU A 63 11.56 7.96 -7.23
N LEU A 64 12.65 7.85 -6.48
CA LEU A 64 12.87 6.78 -5.51
C LEU A 64 12.03 7.09 -4.28
N VAL A 65 11.14 6.18 -3.89
CA VAL A 65 10.28 6.34 -2.71
C VAL A 65 10.64 5.24 -1.72
N TRP A 66 11.46 5.59 -0.73
CA TRP A 66 11.96 4.67 0.30
C TRP A 66 11.32 4.99 1.65
N THR A 67 10.14 4.42 1.87
CA THR A 67 9.21 4.74 2.98
C THR A 67 8.04 3.74 2.97
N GLY A 68 6.99 3.98 3.74
CA GLY A 68 5.79 3.14 3.81
C GLY A 68 4.76 3.39 2.71
N ASP A 69 3.78 2.49 2.62
CA ASP A 69 2.76 2.44 1.57
C ASP A 69 1.90 3.74 1.49
N GLY A 70 1.59 4.39 2.63
CA GLY A 70 0.88 5.67 2.65
C GLY A 70 1.62 6.81 1.94
N THR A 71 2.93 6.94 2.18
CA THR A 71 3.76 7.94 1.46
C THR A 71 3.88 7.62 -0.02
N ILE A 72 3.92 6.33 -0.39
CA ILE A 72 3.96 5.90 -1.79
C ILE A 72 2.66 6.30 -2.51
N ASN A 73 1.51 6.10 -1.87
CA ASN A 73 0.20 6.52 -2.38
C ASN A 73 0.15 8.05 -2.57
N ALA A 74 0.59 8.80 -1.55
CA ALA A 74 0.64 10.26 -1.61
C ALA A 74 1.57 10.76 -2.73
N ALA A 75 2.77 10.18 -2.86
CA ALA A 75 3.72 10.51 -3.92
C ALA A 75 3.16 10.22 -5.32
N ALA A 76 2.53 9.06 -5.52
CA ALA A 76 1.92 8.69 -6.79
C ALA A 76 0.74 9.59 -7.16
N THR A 77 -0.04 10.01 -6.17
CA THR A 77 -1.17 10.94 -6.35
C THR A 77 -0.70 12.35 -6.70
N GLN A 78 0.28 12.89 -5.97
CA GLN A 78 0.81 14.24 -6.21
C GLN A 78 1.63 14.34 -7.51
N ALA A 79 2.26 13.24 -7.92
CA ALA A 79 2.98 13.15 -9.18
C ALA A 79 2.05 12.98 -10.40
N ALA A 80 0.72 12.97 -10.24
CA ALA A 80 -0.21 12.82 -11.36
C ALA A 80 0.07 13.83 -12.50
N GLY A 81 0.25 13.30 -13.71
CA GLY A 81 0.60 14.10 -14.89
C GLY A 81 2.10 14.36 -15.08
N TRP A 82 2.97 13.80 -14.23
CA TRP A 82 4.41 13.68 -14.47
C TRP A 82 4.74 12.50 -15.39
N ASP A 83 5.75 12.66 -16.23
CA ASP A 83 6.16 11.74 -17.29
C ASP A 83 7.40 10.90 -16.94
N GLY A 84 7.91 11.01 -15.71
CA GLY A 84 8.90 10.07 -15.19
C GLY A 84 8.26 8.81 -14.60
N ALA A 85 8.99 8.11 -13.74
CA ALA A 85 8.51 6.90 -13.09
C ALA A 85 8.86 6.86 -11.60
N ILE A 86 8.01 6.17 -10.82
CA ILE A 86 8.26 5.92 -9.40
C ILE A 86 8.94 4.56 -9.24
N LEU A 87 10.05 4.53 -8.52
CA LEU A 87 10.65 3.29 -8.01
C LEU A 87 10.34 3.17 -6.52
N VAL A 88 9.55 2.17 -6.18
CA VAL A 88 9.16 1.89 -4.79
C VAL A 88 10.25 1.04 -4.14
N LEU A 89 10.79 1.49 -3.02
CA LEU A 89 11.83 0.79 -2.29
C LEU A 89 11.30 0.37 -0.90
N PRO A 90 11.67 -0.82 -0.40
CA PRO A 90 11.22 -1.26 0.91
C PRO A 90 11.83 -0.38 2.01
N GLY A 91 10.99 0.35 2.72
CA GLY A 91 11.36 1.24 3.83
C GLY A 91 10.28 1.41 4.89
N GLY A 92 9.14 0.73 4.73
CA GLY A 92 8.06 0.66 5.70
C GLY A 92 7.90 -0.73 6.31
N THR A 93 6.84 -0.92 7.09
CA THR A 93 6.57 -2.17 7.80
C THR A 93 6.12 -3.29 6.87
N LEU A 94 5.12 -3.02 6.01
CA LEU A 94 4.50 -4.03 5.18
C LEU A 94 5.13 -4.13 3.78
N ASN A 95 5.55 -2.98 3.23
CA ASN A 95 6.18 -2.85 1.92
C ASN A 95 5.35 -3.50 0.81
N LEU A 96 4.03 -3.34 0.88
CA LEU A 96 3.09 -4.11 0.08
C LEU A 96 3.30 -3.87 -1.43
N LEU A 97 3.48 -2.60 -1.85
CA LEU A 97 3.66 -2.30 -3.27
C LEU A 97 5.05 -2.68 -3.74
N SER A 98 6.06 -2.49 -2.89
CA SER A 98 7.43 -2.93 -3.17
C SER A 98 7.46 -4.44 -3.44
N LYS A 99 6.82 -5.24 -2.59
CA LYS A 99 6.76 -6.70 -2.75
C LYS A 99 5.99 -7.10 -4.02
N ALA A 100 4.90 -6.41 -4.34
CA ALA A 100 4.15 -6.67 -5.56
C ALA A 100 4.96 -6.36 -6.84
N LEU A 101 5.84 -5.37 -6.81
CA LEU A 101 6.66 -4.95 -7.96
C LEU A 101 8.02 -5.65 -8.06
N HIS A 102 8.57 -6.11 -6.93
CA HIS A 102 9.97 -6.52 -6.82
C HIS A 102 10.17 -7.84 -6.04
N GLY A 103 9.14 -8.40 -5.41
CA GLY A 103 9.29 -9.48 -4.44
C GLY A 103 9.98 -9.04 -3.15
N ASP A 104 10.44 -10.01 -2.34
CA ASP A 104 11.16 -9.78 -1.08
C ASP A 104 12.64 -9.45 -1.32
N ARG A 105 12.90 -8.39 -2.09
CA ARG A 105 14.25 -7.90 -2.43
C ARG A 105 14.59 -6.65 -1.63
N SER A 106 15.87 -6.42 -1.38
CA SER A 106 16.34 -5.23 -0.66
C SER A 106 16.35 -3.97 -1.55
N ALA A 107 16.28 -2.78 -0.93
CA ALA A 107 16.33 -1.51 -1.65
C ALA A 107 17.59 -1.37 -2.55
N PRO A 108 18.82 -1.72 -2.09
CA PRO A 108 20.02 -1.68 -2.93
C PRO A 108 19.95 -2.58 -4.17
N GLU A 109 19.40 -3.80 -4.03
CA GLU A 109 19.27 -4.76 -5.14
C GLU A 109 18.28 -4.24 -6.20
N ILE A 110 17.13 -3.75 -5.74
CA ILE A 110 16.08 -3.18 -6.60
C ILE A 110 16.63 -1.96 -7.37
N LEU A 111 17.28 -1.04 -6.65
CA LEU A 111 17.86 0.16 -7.25
C LEU A 111 18.94 -0.18 -8.27
N THR A 112 19.80 -1.16 -7.97
CA THR A 112 20.85 -1.60 -8.90
C THR A 112 20.25 -2.10 -10.21
N ASP A 113 19.22 -2.95 -10.17
CA ASP A 113 18.57 -3.43 -11.39
C ASP A 113 17.88 -2.31 -12.16
N ALA A 114 17.21 -1.39 -11.47
CA ALA A 114 16.57 -0.23 -12.09
C ALA A 114 17.59 0.66 -12.83
N LEU A 115 18.74 0.97 -12.19
CA LEU A 115 19.81 1.78 -12.79
C LEU A 115 20.53 1.05 -13.95
N GLN A 116 20.62 -0.27 -13.89
CA GLN A 116 21.16 -1.10 -14.98
C GLN A 116 20.15 -1.29 -16.14
N GLY A 117 18.93 -0.76 -16.03
CA GLY A 117 17.88 -0.92 -17.02
C GLY A 117 17.24 -2.31 -17.05
N LYS A 118 17.48 -3.14 -16.02
CA LYS A 118 16.85 -4.45 -15.82
C LYS A 118 15.47 -4.29 -15.18
N MET A 119 14.62 -3.52 -15.85
CA MET A 119 13.33 -3.12 -15.31
C MET A 119 12.27 -3.00 -16.39
N ARG A 120 11.01 -3.06 -15.97
CA ARG A 120 9.85 -2.69 -16.77
C ARG A 120 9.22 -1.45 -16.16
N ARG A 121 9.01 -0.44 -17.00
CA ARG A 121 8.25 0.76 -16.68
C ARG A 121 6.81 0.60 -17.17
N SER A 122 5.83 0.77 -16.30
CA SER A 122 4.41 0.77 -16.68
C SER A 122 3.51 1.36 -15.61
N ALA A 123 2.42 1.98 -16.02
CA ALA A 123 1.28 2.20 -15.16
C ALA A 123 0.71 0.87 -14.65
N ILE A 124 0.18 0.88 -13.43
CA ILE A 124 -0.35 -0.31 -12.75
C ILE A 124 -1.86 -0.21 -12.53
N PRO A 125 -2.58 -1.34 -12.46
CA PRO A 125 -3.98 -1.35 -12.06
C PRO A 125 -4.19 -0.75 -10.67
N THR A 126 -5.26 0.03 -10.50
CA THR A 126 -5.64 0.61 -9.20
C THR A 126 -7.13 0.40 -8.92
N ILE A 127 -7.55 0.49 -7.67
CA ILE A 127 -8.97 0.54 -7.29
C ILE A 127 -9.32 1.97 -6.96
N ARG A 128 -10.37 2.50 -7.59
CA ARG A 128 -10.89 3.85 -7.35
C ARG A 128 -12.25 3.79 -6.66
N SER A 129 -12.45 4.69 -5.73
CA SER A 129 -13.71 4.99 -5.06
C SER A 129 -13.91 6.49 -4.96
N ASP A 130 -15.05 6.93 -4.40
CA ASP A 130 -15.32 8.34 -4.16
C ASP A 130 -14.41 8.96 -3.09
N THR A 131 -13.80 8.14 -2.23
CA THR A 131 -12.97 8.61 -1.09
C THR A 131 -11.47 8.44 -1.33
N GLY A 132 -11.05 7.65 -2.31
CA GLY A 132 -9.64 7.39 -2.53
C GLY A 132 -9.31 6.41 -3.65
N THR A 133 -8.00 6.24 -3.87
CA THR A 133 -7.43 5.26 -4.79
C THR A 133 -6.47 4.34 -4.05
N ALA A 134 -6.62 3.03 -4.22
CA ALA A 134 -5.66 2.02 -3.77
C ALA A 134 -4.85 1.46 -4.95
N PHE A 135 -3.56 1.28 -4.77
CA PHE A 135 -2.62 0.71 -5.73
C PHE A 135 -2.46 -0.80 -5.56
N ILE A 136 -2.82 -1.34 -4.39
CA ILE A 136 -2.55 -2.72 -4.01
C ILE A 136 -3.81 -3.40 -3.54
N THR A 137 -4.53 -2.79 -2.60
CA THR A 137 -5.66 -3.46 -1.95
C THR A 137 -6.60 -2.47 -1.28
N VAL A 138 -7.88 -2.79 -1.29
CA VAL A 138 -8.86 -2.22 -0.35
C VAL A 138 -9.34 -3.36 0.54
N VAL A 139 -9.31 -3.14 1.85
CA VAL A 139 -10.00 -4.03 2.80
C VAL A 139 -11.25 -3.32 3.24
N ALA A 140 -12.39 -4.02 3.23
CA ALA A 140 -13.65 -3.46 3.64
C ALA A 140 -14.29 -4.34 4.71
N GLY A 141 -14.78 -3.74 5.78
CA GLY A 141 -15.51 -4.41 6.85
C GLY A 141 -14.86 -4.24 8.22
N PRO A 142 -15.53 -4.74 9.28
CA PRO A 142 -15.11 -4.52 10.66
C PRO A 142 -13.67 -4.92 11.00
N ALA A 143 -13.10 -5.89 10.28
CA ALA A 143 -11.73 -6.35 10.54
C ALA A 143 -10.66 -5.25 10.30
N THR A 144 -10.96 -4.18 9.58
CA THR A 144 -10.02 -3.06 9.37
C THR A 144 -9.68 -2.33 10.67
N ARG A 145 -10.57 -2.38 11.69
CA ARG A 145 -10.31 -1.78 13.01
C ARG A 145 -9.09 -2.39 13.71
N TRP A 146 -8.69 -3.60 13.32
CA TRP A 146 -7.45 -4.21 13.82
C TRP A 146 -6.19 -3.44 13.43
N ALA A 147 -6.25 -2.56 12.43
CA ALA A 147 -5.15 -1.67 12.07
C ALA A 147 -4.72 -0.76 13.23
N GLU A 148 -5.65 -0.29 14.05
CA GLU A 148 -5.34 0.55 15.22
C GLU A 148 -4.54 -0.21 16.26
N VAL A 149 -4.92 -1.48 16.54
CA VAL A 149 -4.17 -2.35 17.46
C VAL A 149 -2.74 -2.58 16.95
N ARG A 150 -2.55 -2.78 15.63
CA ARG A 150 -1.22 -2.89 15.02
C ARG A 150 -0.41 -1.60 15.20
N GLU A 151 -1.06 -0.46 15.03
CA GLU A 151 -0.40 0.83 15.14
C GLU A 151 -0.02 1.17 16.59
N THR A 152 -0.89 0.88 17.58
CA THR A 152 -0.53 0.95 19.00
C THR A 152 0.63 0.02 19.33
N MET A 153 0.66 -1.20 18.78
CA MET A 153 1.79 -2.12 18.99
C MET A 153 3.10 -1.54 18.47
N ARG A 154 3.05 -0.79 17.37
CA ARG A 154 4.22 -0.15 16.74
C ARG A 154 4.70 1.07 17.53
N GLN A 155 3.79 1.92 18.00
CA GLN A 155 4.13 3.16 18.70
C GLN A 155 4.44 2.94 20.19
N ASP A 156 3.61 2.14 20.86
CA ASP A 156 3.58 2.04 22.31
C ASP A 156 3.98 0.64 22.82
N GLY A 157 4.22 -0.30 21.89
CA GLY A 157 4.67 -1.66 22.17
C GLY A 157 3.53 -2.64 22.50
N ILE A 158 3.91 -3.91 22.63
CA ILE A 158 2.96 -5.03 22.76
C ILE A 158 2.08 -4.97 24.01
N ILE A 159 2.56 -4.33 25.09
CA ILE A 159 1.80 -4.22 26.34
C ILE A 159 0.61 -3.28 26.15
N GLU A 160 0.82 -2.11 25.56
CA GLU A 160 -0.29 -1.17 25.32
C GLU A 160 -1.25 -1.70 24.25
N ALA A 161 -0.73 -2.35 23.19
CA ALA A 161 -1.57 -3.04 22.22
C ALA A 161 -2.47 -4.11 22.85
N SER A 162 -1.96 -4.86 23.85
CA SER A 162 -2.75 -5.87 24.55
C SER A 162 -3.93 -5.29 25.34
N ARG A 163 -3.90 -3.98 25.68
CA ARG A 163 -5.01 -3.29 26.35
C ARG A 163 -6.06 -2.80 25.37
N ALA A 164 -5.66 -2.38 24.16
CA ALA A 164 -6.58 -1.96 23.10
C ALA A 164 -7.23 -3.14 22.36
N ALA A 165 -6.54 -4.29 22.29
CA ALA A 165 -6.98 -5.46 21.53
C ALA A 165 -8.38 -6.00 21.90
N PRO A 166 -8.80 -6.09 23.19
CA PRO A 166 -10.13 -6.60 23.54
C PRO A 166 -11.27 -5.74 23.02
N GLU A 167 -11.12 -4.41 23.07
CA GLU A 167 -12.13 -3.45 22.60
C GLU A 167 -12.27 -3.51 21.09
N ALA A 168 -11.16 -3.43 20.35
CA ALA A 168 -11.15 -3.57 18.90
C ALA A 168 -11.71 -4.94 18.43
N LEU A 169 -11.48 -6.00 19.20
CA LEU A 169 -12.02 -7.33 18.91
C LEU A 169 -13.54 -7.38 19.12
N ASP A 170 -14.02 -6.82 20.23
CA ASP A 170 -15.45 -6.77 20.52
C ASP A 170 -16.20 -5.94 19.48
N GLU A 171 -15.68 -4.77 19.12
CA GLU A 171 -16.22 -3.93 18.04
C GLU A 171 -16.23 -4.67 16.69
N MET A 172 -15.12 -5.34 16.34
CA MET A 172 -15.04 -6.14 15.11
C MET A 172 -16.09 -7.26 15.08
N MET A 173 -16.31 -7.94 16.20
CA MET A 173 -17.23 -9.07 16.30
C MET A 173 -18.71 -8.65 16.29
N ASN A 174 -19.01 -7.46 16.80
CA ASN A 174 -20.38 -6.96 16.94
C ASN A 174 -20.82 -6.05 15.80
N ALA A 175 -19.88 -5.52 14.99
CA ALA A 175 -20.21 -4.67 13.86
C ALA A 175 -20.77 -5.45 12.65
N PRO A 176 -21.66 -4.85 11.85
CA PRO A 176 -22.18 -5.50 10.65
C PRO A 176 -21.07 -5.82 9.64
N GLY A 177 -21.08 -7.04 9.12
CA GLY A 177 -20.15 -7.42 8.05
C GLY A 177 -20.48 -6.76 6.71
N VAL A 178 -19.71 -7.14 5.69
CA VAL A 178 -19.82 -6.65 4.30
C VAL A 178 -20.15 -7.77 3.33
N ARG A 179 -20.87 -7.46 2.26
CA ARG A 179 -21.26 -8.42 1.21
C ARG A 179 -21.16 -7.78 -0.18
N VAL A 180 -21.00 -8.61 -1.20
CA VAL A 180 -21.12 -8.18 -2.61
C VAL A 180 -22.56 -8.43 -3.06
N GLY A 181 -23.29 -7.35 -3.32
CA GLY A 181 -24.71 -7.38 -3.70
C GLY A 181 -25.66 -7.70 -2.54
N ALA A 182 -26.91 -7.25 -2.67
CA ALA A 182 -27.93 -7.31 -1.62
C ALA A 182 -28.16 -8.72 -1.03
N ASP A 183 -28.20 -9.75 -1.87
CA ASP A 183 -28.44 -11.15 -1.46
C ASP A 183 -27.13 -11.95 -1.21
N GLY A 184 -25.99 -11.26 -1.18
CA GLY A 184 -24.68 -11.87 -1.01
C GLY A 184 -24.43 -12.40 0.40
N LYS A 185 -23.55 -13.39 0.52
CA LYS A 185 -23.03 -13.84 1.82
C LYS A 185 -22.28 -12.69 2.50
N THR A 186 -22.50 -12.53 3.80
CA THR A 186 -21.83 -11.52 4.63
C THR A 186 -20.51 -12.04 5.18
N TYR A 187 -19.49 -11.20 5.12
CA TYR A 187 -18.13 -11.47 5.60
C TYR A 187 -17.68 -10.41 6.62
N PRO A 188 -16.83 -10.77 7.61
CA PRO A 188 -16.20 -9.81 8.51
C PRO A 188 -15.24 -8.86 7.78
N ALA A 189 -14.71 -9.29 6.63
CA ALA A 189 -14.02 -8.43 5.69
C ALA A 189 -14.07 -8.97 4.27
N VAL A 190 -14.03 -8.06 3.30
CA VAL A 190 -13.82 -8.34 1.88
C VAL A 190 -12.55 -7.62 1.44
N ILE A 191 -11.65 -8.36 0.81
CA ILE A 191 -10.41 -7.86 0.21
C ILE A 191 -10.66 -7.62 -1.26
N LEU A 192 -10.42 -6.41 -1.73
CA LEU A 192 -10.45 -6.05 -3.14
C LEU A 192 -9.02 -5.90 -3.65
N THR A 193 -8.64 -6.71 -4.62
CA THR A 193 -7.32 -6.67 -5.28
C THR A 193 -7.47 -6.19 -6.73
N PRO A 194 -6.76 -5.13 -7.16
CA PRO A 194 -6.74 -4.74 -8.56
C PRO A 194 -5.92 -5.75 -9.36
N THR A 195 -6.43 -6.11 -10.54
CA THR A 195 -5.79 -7.02 -11.48
C THR A 195 -5.75 -6.37 -12.86
N PRO A 196 -4.96 -6.90 -13.82
CA PRO A 196 -4.95 -6.36 -15.18
C PRO A 196 -6.32 -6.39 -15.88
N THR A 197 -7.26 -7.23 -15.44
CA THR A 197 -8.57 -7.41 -16.09
C THR A 197 -9.75 -6.89 -15.27
N GLY A 198 -9.52 -6.34 -14.08
CA GLY A 198 -10.58 -5.86 -13.19
C GLY A 198 -10.22 -5.99 -11.72
N ILE A 199 -11.22 -5.97 -10.85
CA ILE A 199 -11.08 -6.17 -9.41
C ILE A 199 -11.42 -7.63 -9.09
N ARG A 200 -10.60 -8.28 -8.26
CA ARG A 200 -10.96 -9.53 -7.59
C ARG A 200 -11.38 -9.22 -6.16
N ALA A 201 -12.52 -9.76 -5.74
CA ALA A 201 -12.99 -9.71 -4.37
C ALA A 201 -12.86 -11.08 -3.72
N ASP A 202 -12.26 -11.12 -2.53
CA ASP A 202 -12.09 -12.31 -1.70
C ASP A 202 -12.68 -12.03 -0.30
N GLY A 203 -13.58 -12.90 0.17
CA GLY A 203 -14.23 -12.77 1.48
C GLY A 203 -13.46 -13.51 2.56
N ILE A 204 -13.15 -12.85 3.66
CA ILE A 204 -12.43 -13.44 4.79
C ILE A 204 -13.35 -14.38 5.58
N LEU A 205 -12.87 -15.59 5.87
CA LEU A 205 -13.59 -16.59 6.62
C LEU A 205 -13.22 -16.54 8.11
N THR A 206 -14.24 -16.55 8.98
CA THR A 206 -14.06 -16.81 10.41
C THR A 206 -14.43 -18.27 10.69
N GLU A 207 -13.44 -19.15 10.74
CA GLU A 207 -13.67 -20.51 11.22
C GLU A 207 -13.74 -20.50 12.76
N GLY A 208 -14.94 -20.29 13.32
CA GLY A 208 -15.25 -20.48 14.75
C GLY A 208 -14.64 -19.47 15.74
N THR A 209 -15.29 -19.29 16.89
CA THR A 209 -14.95 -18.31 17.93
C THR A 209 -13.58 -18.56 18.59
N GLY A 210 -13.05 -19.78 18.56
CA GLY A 210 -11.76 -20.13 19.17
C GLY A 210 -10.53 -19.83 18.31
N ASP A 211 -10.71 -19.55 17.02
CA ASP A 211 -9.63 -19.36 16.06
C ASP A 211 -9.41 -17.91 15.64
N VAL A 212 -10.38 -17.03 15.90
CA VAL A 212 -10.24 -15.57 15.70
C VAL A 212 -9.08 -14.98 16.53
N LEU A 213 -8.79 -15.52 17.72
CA LEU A 213 -7.68 -15.10 18.58
C LEU A 213 -6.31 -15.64 18.11
N ARG A 214 -6.25 -16.87 17.59
CA ARG A 214 -5.01 -17.46 17.03
C ARG A 214 -4.68 -16.84 15.68
N HIS A 215 -5.68 -16.66 14.83
CA HIS A 215 -5.54 -15.94 13.57
C HIS A 215 -5.34 -14.45 13.82
N GLY A 216 -5.95 -13.85 14.85
CA GLY A 216 -5.68 -12.48 15.31
C GLY A 216 -4.20 -12.23 15.58
N LEU A 217 -3.48 -13.21 16.15
CA LEU A 217 -2.03 -13.15 16.33
C LEU A 217 -1.22 -13.36 15.03
N ALA A 218 -1.69 -14.19 14.10
CA ALA A 218 -1.09 -14.29 12.76
C ALA A 218 -1.34 -13.00 11.92
N TRP A 219 -2.50 -12.37 12.12
CA TRP A 219 -2.90 -11.06 11.58
C TRP A 219 -2.18 -9.89 12.28
N LEU A 220 -1.60 -10.11 13.47
CA LEU A 220 -0.75 -9.15 14.18
C LEU A 220 0.69 -9.09 13.63
N GLY A 221 1.18 -10.18 13.02
CA GLY A 221 2.55 -10.29 12.53
C GLY A 221 2.72 -10.15 11.01
N GLY A 222 1.63 -10.01 10.26
CA GLY A 222 1.66 -10.15 8.82
C GLY A 222 0.49 -9.53 8.07
N ASP A 223 0.39 -9.93 6.81
CA ASP A 223 -0.55 -9.44 5.83
C ASP A 223 -1.92 -10.12 6.04
N PHE A 224 -2.98 -9.35 6.34
CA PHE A 224 -4.35 -9.90 6.55
C PHE A 224 -4.83 -10.75 5.36
N ARG A 225 -4.22 -10.55 4.18
CA ARG A 225 -4.46 -11.31 2.94
C ARG A 225 -4.07 -12.79 3.04
N ASP A 226 -3.21 -13.16 3.98
CA ASP A 226 -2.77 -14.54 4.18
C ASP A 226 -3.74 -15.38 5.03
N GLY A 227 -4.80 -14.75 5.57
CA GLY A 227 -5.87 -15.45 6.28
C GLY A 227 -6.75 -16.29 5.35
N PRO A 228 -7.50 -17.27 5.90
CA PRO A 228 -8.43 -18.07 5.11
C PRO A 228 -9.48 -17.17 4.45
N SER A 229 -9.56 -17.25 3.12
CA SER A 229 -10.49 -16.46 2.31
C SER A 229 -11.05 -17.31 1.18
N GLU A 230 -12.20 -16.89 0.65
CA GLU A 230 -12.79 -17.49 -0.54
C GLU A 230 -13.05 -16.42 -1.62
N PRO A 231 -12.86 -16.72 -2.91
CA PRO A 231 -13.19 -15.79 -3.97
C PRO A 231 -14.71 -15.60 -4.05
N ILE A 232 -15.15 -14.34 -4.08
CA ILE A 232 -16.59 -14.01 -4.06
C ILE A 232 -17.07 -13.36 -5.35
N ALA A 233 -16.24 -12.51 -5.98
CA ALA A 233 -16.63 -11.82 -7.20
C ALA A 233 -15.41 -11.34 -8.00
N THR A 234 -15.62 -11.11 -9.29
CA THR A 234 -14.70 -10.36 -10.14
C THR A 234 -15.48 -9.38 -11.01
N GLY A 235 -14.90 -8.23 -11.31
CA GLY A 235 -15.56 -7.25 -12.16
C GLY A 235 -14.76 -5.96 -12.33
N VAL A 236 -15.07 -5.18 -13.35
CA VAL A 236 -14.50 -3.83 -13.56
C VAL A 236 -15.10 -2.80 -12.60
N THR A 237 -16.23 -3.13 -11.99
CA THR A 237 -16.88 -2.36 -10.93
C THR A 237 -17.52 -3.33 -9.96
N LEU A 238 -17.31 -3.11 -8.66
CA LEU A 238 -17.92 -3.87 -7.58
C LEU A 238 -18.58 -2.91 -6.59
N ALA A 239 -19.69 -3.34 -5.99
CA ALA A 239 -20.34 -2.63 -4.92
C ALA A 239 -20.35 -3.51 -3.68
N LEU A 240 -19.89 -2.96 -2.56
CA LEU A 240 -19.98 -3.59 -1.26
C LEU A 240 -21.13 -2.97 -0.47
N GLU A 241 -21.89 -3.83 0.17
CA GLU A 241 -23.04 -3.47 0.99
C GLU A 241 -22.80 -3.91 2.43
N SER A 242 -23.29 -3.10 3.35
CA SER A 242 -23.40 -3.40 4.78
C SER A 242 -24.66 -2.72 5.32
N ASP A 243 -25.06 -3.11 6.53
CA ASP A 243 -26.23 -2.54 7.20
C ASP A 243 -25.90 -1.19 7.87
N GLU A 244 -24.60 -0.86 7.97
CA GLU A 244 -24.06 0.40 8.46
C GLU A 244 -22.98 0.96 7.52
N THR A 245 -22.34 2.06 7.93
CA THR A 245 -21.15 2.60 7.27
C THR A 245 -20.05 1.53 7.22
N ILE A 246 -19.39 1.41 6.08
CA ILE A 246 -18.35 0.43 5.84
C ILE A 246 -17.00 1.04 6.22
N CYS A 247 -16.33 0.47 7.21
CA CYS A 247 -14.92 0.76 7.49
C CYS A 247 -14.03 0.20 6.37
N LEU A 248 -13.02 0.97 5.97
CA LEU A 248 -12.14 0.68 4.85
C LEU A 248 -10.67 0.85 5.24
N GLU A 249 -9.80 0.12 4.57
CA GLU A 249 -8.34 0.29 4.60
C GLU A 249 -7.85 0.33 3.14
N PHE A 250 -7.33 1.48 2.68
CA PHE A 250 -6.73 1.67 1.36
C PHE A 250 -5.21 1.58 1.48
N ASP A 251 -4.61 0.49 1.00
CA ASP A 251 -3.16 0.25 1.08
C ASP A 251 -2.54 0.48 2.48
N GLY A 252 -3.30 0.27 3.56
CA GLY A 252 -2.86 0.51 4.94
C GLY A 252 -3.49 1.74 5.61
N GLU A 253 -4.09 2.65 4.86
CA GLU A 253 -4.69 3.88 5.38
C GLU A 253 -6.19 3.71 5.65
N LEU A 254 -6.62 4.03 6.87
CA LEU A 254 -8.01 3.87 7.30
C LEU A 254 -8.94 4.93 6.69
N GLY A 255 -10.17 4.52 6.40
CA GLY A 255 -11.25 5.39 5.95
C GLY A 255 -12.62 4.76 6.13
N GLU A 256 -13.68 5.46 5.73
CA GLU A 256 -15.04 4.99 5.83
C GLU A 256 -15.88 5.42 4.62
N MET A 257 -16.89 4.62 4.25
CA MET A 257 -17.83 4.94 3.18
C MET A 257 -19.25 4.49 3.52
N ALA A 258 -20.24 5.29 3.11
CA ALA A 258 -21.63 4.89 3.20
C ALA A 258 -21.93 3.66 2.31
N SER A 259 -22.81 2.79 2.81
CA SER A 259 -23.35 1.65 2.05
C SER A 259 -24.42 2.14 1.04
N PRO A 260 -24.40 1.70 -0.24
CA PRO A 260 -23.39 0.85 -0.87
C PRO A 260 -22.11 1.61 -1.25
N ALA A 261 -20.95 1.03 -0.91
CA ALA A 261 -19.64 1.54 -1.31
C ALA A 261 -19.25 0.99 -2.68
N ARG A 262 -18.95 1.89 -3.65
CA ARG A 262 -18.64 1.52 -5.03
C ARG A 262 -17.14 1.62 -5.32
N PHE A 263 -16.62 0.60 -5.98
CA PHE A 263 -15.22 0.48 -6.37
C PHE A 263 -15.12 0.17 -7.87
N SER A 264 -14.20 0.82 -8.56
CA SER A 264 -13.98 0.62 -9.99
C SER A 264 -12.50 0.44 -10.30
N ILE A 265 -12.21 -0.36 -11.33
CA ILE A 265 -10.84 -0.54 -11.80
C ILE A 265 -10.35 0.77 -12.44
N GLY A 266 -9.15 1.17 -12.07
CA GLY A 266 -8.43 2.31 -12.62
C GLY A 266 -7.03 1.92 -13.06
N THR A 267 -6.29 2.94 -13.45
CA THR A 267 -4.86 2.83 -13.75
C THR A 267 -4.15 4.00 -13.09
N SER A 268 -2.93 3.76 -12.61
CA SER A 268 -2.11 4.81 -12.00
C SER A 268 -1.85 5.95 -12.99
N ALA A 269 -1.84 7.18 -12.49
CA ALA A 269 -1.55 8.38 -13.29
C ALA A 269 -0.06 8.55 -13.61
N VAL A 270 0.78 7.73 -12.99
CA VAL A 270 2.24 7.67 -13.16
C VAL A 270 2.65 6.24 -13.48
N ASP A 271 3.80 6.09 -14.14
CA ASP A 271 4.40 4.78 -14.33
C ASP A 271 5.16 4.35 -13.06
N PHE A 272 5.10 3.06 -12.76
CA PHE A 272 5.94 2.42 -11.77
C PHE A 272 7.05 1.62 -12.45
N VAL A 273 8.16 1.45 -11.74
CA VAL A 273 9.27 0.57 -12.13
C VAL A 273 9.08 -0.77 -11.43
N ALA A 274 9.10 -1.86 -12.19
CA ALA A 274 9.13 -3.24 -11.68
C ALA A 274 10.46 -3.90 -12.08
N THR A 275 11.05 -4.68 -11.18
CA THR A 275 12.30 -5.41 -11.42
C THR A 275 12.04 -6.91 -11.32
N ALA A 276 12.71 -7.71 -12.15
CA ALA A 276 12.48 -9.15 -12.27
C ALA A 276 12.85 -9.94 -11.00
#